data_AF-A0A0S8B5T9-F1
#
_entry.id   AF-A0A0S8B5T9-F1
#
_cell.length_a   1.000
_cell.length_b   1.000
_cell.length_c   1.000
_cell.angle_alpha   90.00
_cell.angle_beta   90.00
_cell.angle_gamma   90.00
#
_symmetry.space_group_name_H-M   'P 1'
#
loop_
_entity.id
_entity.type
_entity.pdbx_description
1 polymer ?
#
loop_
_entity_poly.entity_id
_entity_poly.type
_entity_poly.pdbx_seq_one_letter_code
_entity_poly.pdbx_strand_id
1 'polypeptide(L)' 'MDLETTVLEAIQMRFREVFDNNFRLNEPMDRYTSARVGGSAEMFVIATTVPELHTAVELAYLQHIPYTV' A
#
# COMPACT_ATOMS: atom_id res chain seq x y z
N MET A 1 -5.20 19.20 14.83
CA MET A 1 -5.05 18.01 13.97
C MET A 1 -4.82 18.55 12.57
N ASP A 2 -3.74 18.13 11.92
CA ASP A 2 -3.32 18.67 10.64
C ASP A 2 -4.12 18.05 9.49
N LEU A 3 -4.42 18.83 8.45
CA LEU A 3 -5.26 18.41 7.33
C LEU A 3 -4.58 17.29 6.51
N GLU A 4 -3.26 17.35 6.38
CA GLU A 4 -2.47 16.36 5.65
C GLU A 4 -2.57 14.97 6.30
N THR A 5 -2.53 14.93 7.63
CA THR A 5 -2.68 13.68 8.39
C THR A 5 -4.05 13.04 8.13
N THR A 6 -5.12 13.83 8.11
CA THR A 6 -6.47 13.32 7.83
C THR A 6 -6.64 12.76 6.42
N VAL A 7 -5.95 13.33 5.42
CA VAL A 7 -6.01 12.82 4.03
C VAL A 7 -5.29 11.48 3.93
N LEU A 8 -4.09 11.36 4.50
CA LEU A 8 -3.33 10.11 4.49
C LEU A 8 -4.08 8.99 5.23
N GLU A 9 -4.70 9.29 6.38
CA GLU A 9 -5.50 8.31 7.12
C GLU A 9 -6.72 7.83 6.32
N ALA A 10 -7.41 8.73 5.61
CA ALA A 10 -8.54 8.37 4.76
C ALA A 10 -8.10 7.47 3.58
N ILE A 11 -6.95 7.76 2.99
CA ILE A 11 -6.31 6.93 1.96
C ILE A 11 -6.03 5.53 2.52
N GLN A 12 -5.34 5.44 3.64
CA GLN A 12 -4.98 4.16 4.25
C GLN A 12 -6.22 3.34 4.66
N MET A 13 -7.26 4.02 5.14
CA MET A 13 -8.56 3.39 5.44
C MET A 13 -9.18 2.78 4.19
N ARG A 14 -9.13 3.49 3.06
CA ARG A 14 -9.66 2.98 1.79
C ARG A 14 -8.94 1.72 1.31
N PHE A 15 -7.61 1.70 1.40
CA PHE A 15 -6.85 0.49 1.07
C PHE A 15 -7.17 -0.67 2.02
N ARG A 16 -7.33 -0.39 3.32
CA ARG A 16 -7.71 -1.40 4.31
C ARG A 16 -9.09 -1.99 4.04
N GLU A 17 -10.07 -1.18 3.65
CA GLU A 17 -11.42 -1.67 3.30
C GLU A 17 -11.40 -2.63 2.10
N VAL A 18 -10.54 -2.37 1.12
CA VAL A 18 -10.50 -3.15 -0.13
C VAL A 18 -9.70 -4.44 0.03
N PHE A 19 -8.57 -4.39 0.75
CA PHE A 19 -7.61 -5.49 0.80
C PHE A 19 -7.51 -6.18 2.17
N ASP A 20 -8.15 -5.63 3.22
CA ASP A 20 -8.21 -6.21 4.56
C ASP A 20 -6.82 -6.68 5.07
N ASN A 21 -6.64 -7.97 5.35
CA ASN A 21 -5.40 -8.57 5.85
C ASN A 21 -4.22 -8.53 4.85
N ASN A 22 -4.51 -8.27 3.57
CA ASN A 22 -3.49 -8.14 2.54
C ASN A 22 -2.93 -6.72 2.42
N PHE A 23 -3.41 -5.75 3.21
CA PHE A 23 -2.84 -4.42 3.32
C PHE A 23 -2.10 -4.22 4.64
N ARG A 24 -0.86 -3.75 4.57
CA ARG A 24 0.02 -3.52 5.71
C ARG A 24 0.66 -2.15 5.64
N LEU A 25 0.91 -1.58 6.81
CA LEU A 25 1.62 -0.32 6.97
C LEU A 25 3.01 -0.59 7.54
N ASN A 26 3.99 0.19 7.10
CA ASN A 26 5.38 0.12 7.59
C ASN A 26 6.01 -1.29 7.48
N GLU A 27 5.69 -2.04 6.43
CA GLU A 27 6.15 -3.42 6.25
C GLU A 27 7.65 -3.44 5.87
N PRO A 28 8.52 -4.15 6.61
CA PRO A 28 9.93 -4.31 6.27
C PRO A 28 10.13 -5.09 4.97
N MET A 29 10.83 -4.50 3.99
CA MET A 29 11.00 -5.11 2.66
C MET A 29 12.12 -6.15 2.59
N ASP A 30 13.02 -6.19 3.58
CA ASP A 30 14.08 -7.22 3.70
C ASP A 30 13.53 -8.66 3.70
N ARG A 31 12.28 -8.85 4.12
CA ARG A 31 11.58 -10.16 4.11
C ARG A 31 11.17 -10.63 2.71
N TYR A 32 11.04 -9.70 1.76
CA TYR A 32 10.51 -9.96 0.42
C TYR A 32 11.58 -9.86 -0.67
N THR A 33 12.81 -9.44 -0.34
CA THR A 33 13.90 -9.30 -1.32
C THR A 33 14.91 -10.45 -1.21
N SER A 34 15.41 -10.90 -2.36
CA SER A 34 16.43 -11.97 -2.42
C SER A 34 17.74 -11.58 -1.73
N ALA A 35 18.12 -10.30 -1.82
CA ALA A 35 19.28 -9.74 -1.15
C ALA A 35 19.08 -9.50 0.36
N ARG A 36 17.85 -9.67 0.88
CA ARG A 36 17.46 -9.42 2.28
C ARG A 36 17.84 -8.03 2.78
N VAL A 37 17.65 -7.05 1.92
CA VAL A 37 17.86 -5.63 2.21
C VAL A 37 16.66 -4.83 1.71
N GLY A 38 16.36 -3.73 2.40
CA GLY A 38 15.24 -2.86 2.06
C GLY A 38 14.68 -2.20 3.32
N GLY A 39 14.34 -0.92 3.22
CA GLY A 39 13.63 -0.22 4.29
C GLY A 39 12.18 -0.69 4.43
N SER A 40 11.41 -0.01 5.27
CA SER A 40 9.97 -0.25 5.35
C SER A 40 9.24 0.42 4.19
N ALA A 41 8.30 -0.30 3.57
CA ALA A 41 7.30 0.32 2.71
C ALA A 41 6.22 0.95 3.60
N GLU A 42 5.90 2.23 3.37
CA GLU A 42 4.85 2.93 4.11
C GLU A 42 3.50 2.23 3.96
N MET A 43 3.21 1.75 2.76
CA MET A 43 2.03 0.99 2.38
C MET A 43 2.46 -0.23 1.56
N PHE A 44 1.95 -1.41 1.92
CA PHE A 44 2.25 -2.67 1.24
C PHE A 44 0.96 -3.46 1.01
N VAL A 45 0.72 -3.87 -0.25
CA VAL A 45 -0.47 -4.64 -0.65
C VAL A 45 -0.02 -5.96 -1.27
N ILE A 46 -0.59 -7.06 -0.80
CA ILE A 46 -0.44 -8.38 -1.41
C ILE A 46 -1.65 -8.65 -2.30
N ALA A 47 -1.51 -8.43 -3.61
CA ALA A 47 -2.52 -8.81 -4.59
C ALA A 47 -2.29 -10.27 -5.04
N THR A 48 -3.31 -11.10 -4.94
CA THR A 48 -3.27 -12.53 -5.30
C THR A 48 -3.94 -12.83 -6.64
N THR A 49 -4.68 -11.85 -7.18
CA THR A 49 -5.37 -11.96 -8.46
C THR A 49 -5.10 -10.74 -9.35
N VAL A 50 -5.26 -10.90 -10.67
CA VAL A 50 -5.11 -9.79 -11.63
C VAL A 50 -6.09 -8.65 -11.33
N PRO A 51 -7.38 -8.91 -11.01
CA PRO A 51 -8.30 -7.84 -10.61
C PRO A 51 -7.85 -7.08 -9.35
N GLU A 52 -7.34 -7.78 -8.33
CA GLU A 52 -6.82 -7.12 -7.12
C GLU A 52 -5.65 -6.18 -7.44
N LEU A 53 -4.71 -6.62 -8.29
CA LEU A 53 -3.59 -5.78 -8.71
C LEU A 53 -4.08 -4.55 -9.47
N HIS A 54 -5.02 -4.73 -10.41
CA HIS A 54 -5.61 -3.61 -11.15
C HIS A 54 -6.25 -2.60 -10.20
N THR A 55 -7.06 -3.06 -9.25
CA THR A 55 -7.70 -2.21 -8.25
C THR A 55 -6.67 -1.47 -7.38
N ALA A 56 -5.58 -2.12 -6.96
CA ALA A 56 -4.54 -1.48 -6.14
C ALA A 56 -3.84 -0.34 -6.89
N VAL A 57 -3.45 -0.62 -8.14
CA VAL A 57 -2.78 0.36 -9.01
C VAL A 57 -3.71 1.53 -9.34
N GLU A 58 -4.98 1.25 -9.65
CA GLU A 58 -5.97 2.28 -9.96
C GLU A 58 -6.23 3.21 -8.77
N LEU A 59 -6.38 2.65 -7.56
CA LEU A 59 -6.54 3.44 -6.34
C LEU A 59 -5.33 4.34 -6.08
N ALA A 60 -4.11 3.80 -6.19
CA ALA A 60 -2.88 4.57 -6.01
C ALA A 60 -2.75 5.69 -7.05
N TYR A 61 -3.04 5.37 -8.31
CA TYR A 61 -2.99 6.33 -9.41
C TYR A 61 -3.96 7.50 -9.22
N LEU A 62 -5.23 7.21 -8.87
CA LEU A 62 -6.26 8.24 -8.65
C LEU A 62 -5.95 9.14 -7.45
N GLN A 63 -5.22 8.63 -6.47
CA GLN A 63 -4.80 9.38 -5.27
C GLN A 63 -3.41 10.01 -5.42
N HIS A 64 -2.79 9.92 -6.61
CA HIS A 64 -1.45 10.41 -6.88
C HIS A 64 -0.37 9.85 -5.95
N ILE A 65 -0.55 8.61 -5.49
CA ILE A 65 0.41 7.90 -4.66
C ILE A 65 1.42 7.18 -5.57
N PRO A 66 2.73 7.45 -5.43
CA PRO A 66 3.75 6.69 -6.14
C PRO A 66 3.67 5.19 -5.75
N TYR A 67 3.72 4.31 -6.74
CA TYR A 67 3.68 2.87 -6.51
C TYR A 67 4.81 2.15 -7.26
N THR A 68 5.15 0.95 -6.77
CA THR A 68 6.09 0.02 -7.39
C THR A 68 5.49 -1.38 -7.30
N VAL A 69 5.65 -2.18 -8.35
CA VAL A 69 5.15 -3.57 -8.46
C VAL A 69 6.32 -4.51 -8.62
#